data_AF-A0A9C8Q561-F1
#
_entry.id   AF-A0A9C8Q561-F1
#
_cell.length_a   1.000
_cell.length_b   1.000
_cell.length_c   1.000
_cell.angle_alpha   90.00
_cell.angle_beta   90.00
_cell.angle_gamma   90.00
#
_symmetry.space_group_name_H-M   'P 1'
#
loop_
_entity.id
_entity.type
_entity.pdbx_description
1 polymer ?
#
loop_
_entity_poly.entity_id
_entity_poly.type
_entity_poly.pdbx_seq_one_letter_code
_entity_poly.pdbx_strand_id
1 'polypeptide(L)'
;MGLSRVLSQTFRAFDRAIAANRAPDKVGINKSRANLAGLHAVDVNLKFIETGAIIKILQVKYLNNTFEQGQRLIKRITAPMLAFLAFHSADATIASTEAVHMIRKGQLGENGLSAFQQFAAFAA
;
A
#
# COMPACT_ATOMS: atom_id res chain seq x y z
N MET A 1 -28.15 1.88 8.30
CA MET A 1 -27.25 2.99 8.66
C MET A 1 -25.78 2.84 8.24
N GLY A 2 -25.26 1.65 7.89
CA GLY A 2 -23.82 1.48 7.60
C GLY A 2 -23.30 2.04 6.27
N LEU A 3 -24.10 1.95 5.19
CA LEU A 3 -23.65 2.30 3.82
C LEU A 3 -23.42 3.80 3.60
N SER A 4 -24.34 4.65 4.07
CA SER A 4 -24.22 6.12 3.93
C SER A 4 -22.98 6.67 4.64
N ARG A 5 -22.67 6.14 5.83
CA ARG A 5 -21.49 6.55 6.60
C ARG A 5 -20.19 6.20 5.88
N VAL A 6 -20.09 4.99 5.31
CA VAL A 6 -18.90 4.55 4.58
C VAL A 6 -18.67 5.42 3.34
N LEU A 7 -19.72 5.71 2.57
CA LEU A 7 -19.63 6.59 1.40
C LEU A 7 -19.14 8.00 1.75
N SER A 8 -19.69 8.57 2.83
CA SER A 8 -19.27 9.89 3.32
C SER A 8 -17.80 9.91 3.76
N GLN A 9 -17.32 8.85 4.43
CA GLN A 9 -15.93 8.73 4.83
C GLN A 9 -14.99 8.60 3.62
N THR A 10 -15.35 7.75 2.65
CA THR A 10 -14.53 7.54 1.46
C THR A 10 -14.40 8.82 0.62
N PHE A 11 -15.50 9.57 0.45
CA PHE A 11 -15.45 10.87 -0.19
C PHE A 11 -14.48 11.83 0.53
N ARG A 12 -14.65 12.02 1.85
CA ARG A 12 -13.78 12.92 2.64
C ARG A 12 -12.31 12.51 2.59
N ALA A 13 -12.02 11.22 2.54
CA ALA A 13 -10.65 10.72 2.45
C ALA A 13 -10.00 11.12 1.12
N PHE A 14 -10.71 10.95 -0.01
CA PHE A 14 -10.19 11.34 -1.32
C PHE A 14 -10.09 12.86 -1.46
N ASP A 15 -11.09 13.60 -1.00
CA ASP A 15 -11.11 15.06 -1.01
C ASP A 15 -9.89 15.63 -0.25
N ARG A 16 -9.63 15.11 0.96
CA ARG A 16 -8.44 15.48 1.73
C ARG A 16 -7.14 15.08 1.04
N ALA A 17 -7.08 13.89 0.44
CA ALA A 17 -5.89 13.40 -0.25
C ALA A 17 -5.57 14.28 -1.48
N ILE A 18 -6.58 14.73 -2.20
CA ILE A 18 -6.40 15.62 -3.36
C ILE A 18 -6.05 17.03 -2.91
N ALA A 19 -6.67 17.55 -1.85
CA ALA A 19 -6.31 18.86 -1.30
C ALA A 19 -4.86 18.91 -0.75
N ALA A 20 -4.40 17.81 -0.14
CA ALA A 20 -3.03 17.70 0.35
C ALA A 20 -1.99 17.45 -0.77
N ASN A 21 -2.45 17.04 -1.95
CA ASN A 21 -1.59 16.73 -3.10
C ASN A 21 -2.07 17.55 -4.33
N ARG A 22 -1.74 17.11 -5.54
CA ARG A 22 -2.40 17.59 -6.76
C ARG A 22 -3.39 16.53 -7.24
N ALA A 23 -4.43 16.96 -7.95
CA ALA A 23 -5.37 16.03 -8.57
C ALA A 23 -4.63 15.10 -9.56
N PRO A 24 -4.77 13.77 -9.42
CA PRO A 24 -4.10 12.82 -10.29
C PRO A 24 -4.87 12.62 -11.61
N ASP A 25 -4.16 12.37 -12.71
CA ASP A 25 -4.79 12.05 -13.99
C ASP A 25 -5.53 10.70 -13.97
N LYS A 26 -5.02 9.73 -13.19
CA LYS A 26 -5.53 8.36 -13.13
C LYS A 26 -5.45 7.82 -11.71
N VAL A 27 -6.47 7.08 -11.28
CA VAL A 27 -6.49 6.39 -9.98
C VAL A 27 -6.87 4.93 -10.18
N GLY A 28 -5.99 4.03 -9.75
CA GLY A 28 -6.29 2.60 -9.65
C GLY A 28 -7.02 2.29 -8.35
N ILE A 29 -8.21 1.71 -8.43
CA ILE A 29 -8.97 1.25 -7.26
C ILE A 29 -9.24 -0.26 -7.33
N ASN A 30 -9.37 -0.87 -6.16
CA ASN A 30 -9.90 -2.22 -6.06
C ASN A 30 -11.40 -2.26 -6.40
N LYS A 31 -12.01 -3.46 -6.43
CA LYS A 31 -13.44 -3.64 -6.74
C LYS A 31 -14.40 -3.14 -5.65
N SER A 32 -13.96 -2.25 -4.75
CA SER A 32 -14.78 -1.66 -3.70
C SER A 32 -15.80 -0.68 -4.28
N ARG A 33 -17.09 -0.95 -4.05
CA ARG A 33 -18.20 -0.05 -4.46
C ARG A 33 -18.12 1.30 -3.75
N ALA A 34 -17.64 1.33 -2.51
CA ALA A 34 -17.50 2.57 -1.75
C ALA A 34 -16.41 3.48 -2.33
N ASN A 35 -15.28 2.90 -2.73
CA ASN A 35 -14.18 3.64 -3.35
C ASN A 35 -14.61 4.24 -4.69
N LEU A 36 -15.31 3.45 -5.51
CA LEU A 36 -15.84 3.91 -6.79
C LEU A 36 -16.81 5.10 -6.60
N ALA A 37 -17.77 4.97 -5.68
CA ALA A 37 -18.74 6.03 -5.42
C ALA A 37 -18.10 7.30 -4.83
N GLY A 38 -17.16 7.16 -3.89
CA GLY A 38 -16.43 8.30 -3.33
C GLY A 38 -15.60 9.05 -4.37
N LEU A 39 -14.93 8.32 -5.26
CA LEU A 39 -14.12 8.94 -6.32
C LEU A 39 -14.99 9.61 -7.40
N HIS A 40 -16.15 9.04 -7.73
CA HIS A 40 -17.12 9.70 -8.62
C HIS A 40 -17.65 11.01 -8.01
N ALA A 41 -17.96 11.03 -6.72
CA ALA A 41 -18.41 12.25 -6.04
C ALA A 41 -17.32 13.34 -6.05
N VAL A 42 -16.05 12.96 -5.92
CA VAL A 42 -14.90 13.85 -6.06
C VAL A 42 -14.74 14.34 -7.50
N ASP A 43 -14.82 13.45 -8.50
CA ASP A 43 -14.70 13.81 -9.92
C ASP A 43 -15.80 14.80 -10.35
N VAL A 44 -17.03 14.61 -9.84
CA VAL A 44 -18.12 15.58 -10.00
C VAL A 44 -17.74 16.92 -9.37
N ASN A 45 -17.26 16.93 -8.13
CA ASN A 45 -16.88 18.17 -7.45
C ASN A 45 -15.76 18.92 -8.20
N LEU A 46 -14.70 18.23 -8.63
CA LEU A 46 -13.58 18.81 -9.38
C LEU A 46 -14.00 19.42 -10.73
N LYS A 47 -14.99 18.81 -11.39
CA LYS A 47 -15.59 19.34 -12.63
C LYS A 47 -16.35 20.65 -12.41
N PHE A 48 -17.00 20.81 -11.26
CA PHE A 48 -17.83 21.97 -10.96
C PHE A 48 -17.09 23.10 -10.25
N ILE A 49 -16.04 22.80 -9.48
CA ILE A 49 -15.50 23.79 -8.53
C ILE A 49 -14.23 24.50 -9.01
N GLU A 50 -13.23 23.89 -9.66
CA GLU A 50 -11.94 24.64 -9.76
C GLU A 50 -10.91 24.30 -10.86
N THR A 51 -10.99 23.18 -11.60
CA THR A 51 -9.89 22.83 -12.54
C THR A 51 -10.31 22.19 -13.86
N GLY A 52 -11.56 21.75 -14.01
CA GLY A 52 -11.98 20.96 -15.19
C GLY A 52 -11.27 19.61 -15.31
N ALA A 53 -10.54 19.19 -14.26
CA ALA A 53 -9.78 17.96 -14.23
C ALA A 53 -10.72 16.75 -14.15
N ILE A 54 -10.45 15.75 -14.98
CA ILE A 54 -11.20 14.49 -15.00
C ILE A 54 -10.26 13.39 -14.52
N ILE A 55 -10.64 12.69 -13.44
CA ILE A 55 -9.84 11.60 -12.91
C ILE A 55 -10.25 10.30 -13.60
N LYS A 56 -9.34 9.67 -14.35
CA LYS A 56 -9.61 8.37 -14.95
C LYS A 56 -9.54 7.26 -13.90
N ILE A 57 -10.70 6.67 -13.59
CA ILE A 57 -10.81 5.55 -12.63
C ILE A 57 -10.47 4.24 -13.32
N LEU A 58 -9.52 3.49 -12.75
CA LEU A 58 -9.05 2.21 -13.29
C LEU A 58 -9.37 1.08 -12.31
N GLN A 59 -10.06 0.05 -12.82
CA GLN A 59 -10.31 -1.22 -12.10
C GLN A 59 -9.64 -2.38 -12.84
N VAL A 60 -8.32 -2.32 -12.98
CA VAL A 60 -7.54 -3.31 -13.72
C VAL A 60 -7.14 -4.47 -12.81
N LYS A 61 -7.47 -5.70 -13.20
CA LYS A 61 -7.18 -6.93 -12.41
C LYS A 61 -5.70 -7.05 -12.04
N TYR A 62 -4.80 -6.77 -12.99
CA TYR A 62 -3.36 -6.84 -12.75
C TYR A 62 -2.90 -5.86 -11.66
N LEU A 63 -3.28 -4.58 -11.76
CA LEU A 63 -2.93 -3.56 -10.76
C LEU A 63 -3.50 -3.91 -9.38
N ASN A 64 -4.73 -4.41 -9.35
CA ASN A 64 -5.36 -4.87 -8.11
C ASN A 64 -4.59 -6.05 -7.50
N ASN A 65 -4.16 -7.02 -8.31
CA ASN A 65 -3.36 -8.15 -7.83
C ASN A 65 -2.03 -7.69 -7.23
N THR A 66 -1.31 -6.76 -7.86
CA THR A 66 -0.04 -6.23 -7.33
C THR A 66 -0.25 -5.50 -6.01
N PHE A 67 -1.31 -4.67 -5.92
CA PHE A 67 -1.66 -3.97 -4.69
C PHE A 67 -2.04 -4.94 -3.57
N GLU A 68 -2.91 -5.91 -3.85
CA GLU A 68 -3.31 -6.93 -2.88
C GLU A 68 -2.11 -7.78 -2.42
N GLN A 69 -1.18 -8.12 -3.32
CA GLN A 69 0.04 -8.84 -2.97
C GLN A 69 0.93 -8.02 -2.02
N GLY A 70 1.11 -6.72 -2.28
CA GLY A 70 1.85 -5.84 -1.38
C GLY A 70 1.23 -5.77 0.01
N GLN A 71 -0.09 -5.61 0.09
CA GLN A 71 -0.79 -5.62 1.38
C GLN A 71 -0.68 -6.97 2.12
N ARG A 72 -0.71 -8.10 1.39
CA ARG A 72 -0.49 -9.43 1.99
C ARG A 72 0.93 -9.57 2.53
N LEU A 73 1.94 -9.06 1.82
CA LEU A 73 3.31 -9.07 2.31
C LEU A 73 3.44 -8.30 3.63
N ILE A 74 2.91 -7.07 3.68
CA ILE A 74 2.93 -6.24 4.90
C ILE A 74 2.25 -7.00 6.05
N LYS A 75 1.05 -7.55 5.83
CA LYS A 75 0.34 -8.31 6.86
C LYS A 75 1.09 -9.57 7.29
N ARG A 76 1.75 -10.28 6.36
CA ARG A 76 2.53 -11.48 6.67
C ARG A 76 3.72 -11.15 7.56
N ILE A 77 4.32 -9.98 7.36
CA ILE A 77 5.43 -9.48 8.18
C ILE A 77 4.89 -9.01 9.54
N THR A 78 3.83 -8.20 9.58
CA THR A 78 3.33 -7.59 10.82
C THR A 78 2.51 -8.52 11.72
N ALA A 79 1.83 -9.54 11.17
CA ALA A 79 1.01 -10.46 11.96
C ALA A 79 1.76 -11.23 13.06
N PRO A 80 2.91 -11.88 12.80
CA PRO A 80 3.69 -12.52 13.86
C PRO A 80 4.28 -11.50 14.85
N MET A 81 4.40 -10.22 14.45
CA MET A 81 4.97 -9.20 15.33
C MET A 81 4.07 -8.82 16.49
N LEU A 82 2.75 -8.95 16.31
CA LEU A 82 1.77 -8.79 17.39
C LEU A 82 1.94 -9.83 18.50
N ALA A 83 2.67 -10.92 18.24
CA ALA A 83 2.96 -11.96 19.22
C ALA A 83 4.30 -11.74 19.95
N PHE A 84 5.12 -10.76 19.55
CA PHE A 84 6.34 -10.43 20.30
C PHE A 84 5.99 -9.55 21.50
N LEU A 85 6.42 -9.99 22.68
CA LEU A 85 6.22 -9.29 23.96
C LEU A 85 7.12 -8.05 24.14
N ALA A 86 7.97 -7.73 23.16
CA ALA A 86 8.86 -6.57 23.17
C ALA A 86 9.08 -6.00 21.75
N PHE A 87 9.09 -4.67 21.63
CA PHE A 87 9.29 -3.96 20.36
C PHE A 87 10.65 -4.25 19.72
N HIS A 88 11.73 -4.28 20.53
CA HIS A 88 13.07 -4.64 20.05
C HIS A 88 13.09 -6.00 19.33
N SER A 89 12.36 -7.00 19.83
CA SER A 89 12.29 -8.33 19.22
C SER A 89 11.48 -8.32 17.91
N ALA A 90 10.44 -7.49 17.83
CA ALA A 90 9.71 -7.27 16.60
C ALA A 90 10.60 -6.59 15.54
N ASP A 91 11.34 -5.55 15.91
CA ASP A 91 12.25 -4.80 15.03
C ASP A 91 13.34 -5.70 14.44
N ALA A 92 14.01 -6.50 15.28
CA ALA A 92 15.00 -7.48 14.82
C ALA A 92 14.40 -8.52 13.86
N THR A 93 13.13 -8.89 14.07
CA THR A 93 12.41 -9.82 13.18
C THR A 93 12.05 -9.17 11.84
N ILE A 94 11.71 -7.87 11.83
CA ILE A 94 11.48 -7.13 10.57
C ILE A 94 12.78 -7.11 9.76
N ALA A 95 13.87 -6.67 10.39
CA ALA A 95 15.16 -6.50 9.73
C ALA A 95 15.69 -7.82 9.16
N SER A 96 15.57 -8.92 9.92
CA SER A 96 15.96 -10.25 9.42
C SER A 96 15.05 -10.75 8.28
N THR A 97 13.74 -10.50 8.34
CA THR A 97 12.81 -10.87 7.26
C THR A 97 13.10 -10.08 5.97
N GLU A 98 13.40 -8.79 6.10
CA GLU A 98 13.79 -7.93 4.99
C GLU A 98 15.12 -8.37 4.37
N ALA A 99 16.13 -8.64 5.20
CA ALA A 99 17.43 -9.14 4.75
C ALA A 99 17.29 -10.45 3.95
N VAL A 100 16.50 -11.42 4.43
CA VAL A 100 16.22 -12.67 3.69
C VAL A 100 15.55 -12.39 2.35
N HIS A 101 14.62 -11.43 2.29
CA HIS A 101 13.92 -11.08 1.06
C HIS A 101 14.86 -10.40 0.04
N MET A 102 15.76 -9.53 0.51
CA MET A 102 16.78 -8.90 -0.32
C MET A 102 17.79 -9.91 -0.89
N ILE A 103 18.25 -10.86 -0.07
CA ILE A 103 19.12 -11.97 -0.49
C ILE A 103 18.43 -12.82 -1.57
N ARG A 104 17.17 -13.22 -1.34
CA ARG A 104 16.39 -14.02 -2.31
C ARG A 104 16.18 -13.31 -3.65
N LYS A 105 16.14 -11.97 -3.65
CA LYS A 105 16.01 -11.16 -4.87
C LYS A 105 17.35 -10.83 -5.53
N GLY A 106 18.48 -11.23 -4.96
CA GLY A 106 19.81 -10.88 -5.47
C GLY A 106 20.11 -9.38 -5.37
N GLN A 107 19.43 -8.65 -4.48
CA GLN A 107 19.57 -7.19 -4.37
C GLN A 107 20.88 -6.74 -3.72
N LEU A 108 21.63 -7.68 -3.14
CA LEU A 108 22.88 -7.41 -2.42
C LEU A 108 24.14 -7.51 -3.28
N GLY A 109 24.01 -7.75 -4.59
CA GLY A 109 25.14 -7.97 -5.49
C GLY A 109 25.76 -9.37 -5.35
N GLU A 110 26.45 -9.83 -6.40
CA GLU A 110 27.23 -11.07 -6.34
C GLU A 110 28.54 -10.82 -5.59
N ASN A 111 28.49 -10.93 -4.26
CA ASN A 111 29.63 -10.62 -3.39
C ASN A 111 30.53 -11.85 -3.17
N GLY A 112 30.35 -12.93 -3.94
CA GLY A 112 31.01 -14.24 -3.72
C GLY A 112 30.60 -14.98 -2.45
N LEU A 113 29.71 -14.39 -1.64
CA LEU A 113 29.19 -14.97 -0.40
C LEU A 113 27.92 -15.78 -0.66
N SER A 114 27.82 -16.94 -0.02
CA SER A 114 26.58 -17.72 0.01
C SER A 114 25.44 -16.95 0.69
N ALA A 115 24.19 -17.30 0.38
CA ALA A 115 23.01 -16.70 1.01
C ALA A 115 23.07 -16.76 2.55
N PHE A 116 23.62 -17.83 3.12
CA PHE A 116 23.80 -17.98 4.56
C PHE A 116 24.86 -17.02 5.12
N GLN A 117 25.99 -16.86 4.42
CA GLN A 117 27.04 -15.91 4.83
C GLN A 117 26.56 -14.46 4.73
N GLN A 118 25.80 -14.12 3.69
CA GLN A 118 25.18 -12.79 3.57
C GLN A 118 24.19 -12.55 4.72
N PHE A 119 23.37 -13.55 5.06
CA PHE A 119 22.43 -13.44 6.18
C PHE A 119 23.15 -13.32 7.53
N ALA A 120 24.19 -14.11 7.77
CA ALA A 120 24.98 -14.07 9.00
C ALA A 120 25.66 -12.71 9.21
N ALA A 121 26.12 -12.06 8.13
CA ALA A 121 26.70 -10.72 8.20
C ALA A 121 25.70 -9.63 8.62
N PHE A 122 24.39 -9.85 8.45
CA PHE A 122 23.33 -8.94 8.93
C PHE A 122 22.95 -9.18 10.40
N ALA A 123 23.34 -10.34 10.97
CA ALA A 123 22.99 -10.75 12.33
C ALA A 123 24.12 -10.55 13.36
N ALA A 124 25.31 -10.15 12.89
CA ALA A 124 26.48 -9.80 13.70
C ALA A 124 26.46 -8.31 14.10
#